data_AF-B0BZ51-F1
#
_entry.id   AF-B0BZ51-F1
#
_cell.length_a   1.000
_cell.length_b   1.000
_cell.length_c   1.000
_cell.angle_alpha   90.00
_cell.angle_beta   90.00
_cell.angle_gamma   90.00
#
_symmetry.space_group_name_H-M   'P 1'
#
loop_
_entity.id
_entity.type
_entity.pdbx_description
1 polymer ?
#
loop_
_entity_poly.entity_id
_entity_poly.type
_entity_poly.pdbx_seq_one_letter_code
_entity_poly.pdbx_strand_id
1 'polypeptide(L)'
;MSELTLQWSEFGQTKIQVLRDQQPSKQLGKIRLGRDPALCDIVFQERSVSGLHVEIFFQPQAQQFFIRNLRQQNPPLVDGTLLKQGDLPVRTGSRIKLGRVELQITAMTITPAATPPTFPKSGPPSTAAYGLQCPQCHHVAAYSNDAIKQDCPMCGHSMATSNTVFIGKP
;
A
#
# COMPACT_ATOMS: atom_id res chain seq x y z
N MET A 1 7.21 -7.98 3.69
CA MET A 1 6.85 -8.31 2.30
C MET A 1 5.76 -9.35 2.36
N SER A 2 4.62 -9.10 1.72
CA SER A 2 3.48 -10.03 1.77
C SER A 2 3.59 -11.04 0.64
N GLU A 3 3.29 -12.30 0.92
CA GLU A 3 3.47 -13.42 0.00
C GLU A 3 2.23 -14.33 -0.02
N LEU A 4 1.93 -14.93 -1.18
CA LEU A 4 1.02 -16.07 -1.30
C LEU A 4 1.66 -17.19 -2.12
N THR A 5 1.31 -18.44 -1.81
CA THR A 5 1.78 -19.62 -2.53
C THR A 5 0.63 -20.23 -3.31
N LEU A 6 0.78 -20.28 -4.63
CA LEU A 6 -0.11 -20.99 -5.54
C LEU A 6 0.40 -22.40 -5.82
N GLN A 7 -0.54 -23.33 -5.94
CA GLN A 7 -0.30 -24.69 -6.38
C GLN A 7 -1.31 -25.08 -7.46
N TRP A 8 -0.88 -25.77 -8.50
CA TRP A 8 -1.76 -26.36 -9.52
C TRP A 8 -1.15 -27.62 -10.14
N SER A 9 -1.95 -28.37 -10.88
CA SER A 9 -1.46 -29.48 -11.71
C SER A 9 -1.32 -29.04 -13.16
N GLU A 10 -0.17 -29.32 -13.76
CA GLU A 10 0.11 -29.08 -15.18
C GLU A 10 0.81 -30.32 -15.76
N PHE A 11 0.21 -30.93 -16.78
CA PHE A 11 0.69 -32.20 -17.38
C PHE A 11 0.98 -33.31 -16.35
N GLY A 12 0.13 -33.42 -15.32
CA GLY A 12 0.28 -34.41 -14.24
C GLY A 12 1.35 -34.06 -13.22
N GLN A 13 2.06 -32.94 -13.37
CA GLN A 13 3.03 -32.43 -12.39
C GLN A 13 2.41 -31.36 -11.52
N THR A 14 2.63 -31.45 -10.20
CA THR A 14 2.31 -30.35 -9.29
C THR A 14 3.31 -29.22 -9.48
N LYS A 15 2.81 -28.04 -9.82
CA LYS A 15 3.56 -26.78 -9.87
C LYS A 15 3.26 -25.97 -8.61
N ILE A 16 4.28 -25.30 -8.10
CA ILE A 16 4.18 -24.41 -6.94
C ILE A 16 4.85 -23.09 -7.31
N GLN A 17 4.19 -21.97 -7.03
CA GLN A 17 4.71 -20.64 -7.28
C GLN A 17 4.42 -19.72 -6.09
N VAL A 18 5.46 -19.07 -5.58
CA VAL A 18 5.32 -18.01 -4.58
C VAL A 18 5.19 -16.67 -5.30
N LEU A 19 4.19 -15.89 -4.91
CA LEU A 19 3.87 -14.57 -5.39
C LEU A 19 4.13 -13.57 -4.28
N ARG A 20 4.87 -12.49 -4.57
CA ARG A 20 5.21 -11.45 -3.60
C ARG A 20 4.64 -10.11 -4.02
N ASP A 21 4.15 -9.32 -3.07
CA ASP A 21 3.50 -8.03 -3.31
C ASP A 21 4.39 -6.99 -4.03
N GLN A 22 5.71 -7.12 -3.92
CA GLN A 22 6.69 -6.20 -4.53
C GLN A 22 7.63 -6.89 -5.53
N GLN A 23 7.27 -8.05 -6.07
CA GLN A 23 8.11 -8.70 -7.08
C GLN A 23 8.08 -7.94 -8.42
N PRO A 24 9.19 -7.97 -9.19
CA PRO A 24 9.17 -7.57 -10.59
C PRO A 24 8.09 -8.35 -11.36
N SER A 25 7.31 -7.64 -12.16
CA SER A 25 6.20 -8.19 -12.94
C SER A 25 5.94 -7.30 -14.16
N LYS A 26 5.20 -7.82 -15.14
CA LYS A 26 4.82 -7.09 -16.36
C LYS A 26 3.92 -5.88 -16.06
N GLN A 27 3.26 -5.85 -14.91
CA GLN A 27 2.50 -4.70 -14.44
C GLN A 27 2.79 -4.45 -12.96
N LEU A 28 3.39 -3.31 -12.65
CA LEU A 28 3.85 -2.98 -11.30
C LEU A 28 2.79 -3.25 -10.22
N GLY A 29 3.18 -4.00 -9.20
CA GLY A 29 2.33 -4.35 -8.04
C GLY A 29 1.24 -5.38 -8.33
N LYS A 30 1.20 -5.97 -9.53
CA LYS A 30 0.23 -7.00 -9.90
C LYS A 30 0.87 -8.14 -10.66
N ILE A 31 0.33 -9.33 -10.46
CA ILE A 31 0.81 -10.54 -11.09
C ILE A 31 -0.28 -11.03 -12.02
N ARG A 32 0.03 -11.07 -13.32
CA ARG A 32 -0.92 -11.42 -14.38
C ARG A 32 -0.82 -12.89 -14.72
N LEU A 33 -1.97 -13.53 -14.81
CA LEU A 33 -2.12 -14.96 -15.07
C LEU A 33 -2.92 -15.16 -16.36
N GLY A 34 -2.45 -16.06 -17.22
CA GLY A 34 -3.11 -16.35 -18.50
C GLY A 34 -2.28 -17.26 -19.39
N ARG A 35 -2.63 -17.34 -20.67
CA ARG A 35 -1.96 -18.19 -21.67
C ARG A 35 -0.91 -17.45 -22.52
N ASP A 36 -0.93 -16.12 -22.54
CA ASP A 36 -0.06 -15.29 -23.38
C ASP A 36 1.21 -14.88 -22.61
N PRO A 37 2.40 -15.39 -23.00
CA PRO A 37 3.68 -15.07 -22.34
C PRO A 37 4.13 -13.63 -22.54
N ALA A 38 3.61 -12.91 -23.54
CA ALA A 38 3.90 -11.49 -23.70
C ALA A 38 3.21 -10.66 -22.60
N LEU A 39 2.04 -11.11 -22.12
CA LEU A 39 1.17 -10.34 -21.22
C LEU A 39 1.16 -10.83 -19.77
N CYS A 40 1.50 -12.11 -19.52
CA CYS A 40 1.35 -12.74 -18.21
C CYS A 40 2.68 -13.10 -17.53
N ASP A 41 2.70 -13.00 -16.22
CA ASP A 41 3.82 -13.40 -15.36
C ASP A 41 3.78 -14.92 -15.09
N ILE A 42 2.58 -15.50 -14.95
CA ILE A 42 2.36 -16.95 -14.90
C ILE A 42 1.61 -17.36 -16.16
N VAL A 43 2.20 -18.28 -16.91
CA VAL A 43 1.72 -18.72 -18.22
C VAL A 43 1.24 -20.16 -18.13
N PHE A 44 0.02 -20.42 -18.58
CA PHE A 44 -0.56 -21.76 -18.65
C PHE A 44 -0.62 -22.26 -20.08
N GLN A 45 -0.31 -23.54 -20.31
CA GLN A 45 -0.40 -24.18 -21.64
C GLN A 45 -1.80 -24.72 -21.98
N GLU A 46 -2.84 -24.24 -21.30
CA GLU A 46 -4.19 -24.77 -21.41
C GLU A 46 -5.09 -23.84 -22.23
N ARG A 47 -5.76 -24.36 -23.27
CA ARG A 47 -6.49 -23.55 -24.28
C ARG A 47 -7.73 -22.85 -23.74
N SER A 48 -8.40 -23.42 -22.72
CA SER A 48 -9.55 -22.78 -22.08
C SER A 48 -9.14 -21.62 -21.17
N VAL A 49 -7.85 -21.42 -20.90
CA VAL A 49 -7.33 -20.19 -20.27
C VAL A 49 -7.19 -19.07 -21.33
N SER A 50 -7.68 -17.88 -20.98
CA SER A 50 -7.55 -16.68 -21.83
C SER A 50 -6.11 -16.20 -21.89
N GLY A 51 -5.72 -15.55 -23.00
CA GLY A 51 -4.36 -15.00 -23.17
C GLY A 51 -3.89 -14.16 -21.98
N LEU A 52 -4.74 -13.25 -21.51
CA LEU A 52 -4.64 -12.59 -20.21
C LEU A 52 -5.98 -12.82 -19.51
N HIS A 53 -6.00 -13.41 -18.32
CA HIS A 53 -7.24 -13.91 -17.72
C HIS A 53 -7.58 -13.21 -16.40
N VAL A 54 -6.65 -13.23 -15.45
CA VAL A 54 -6.80 -12.56 -14.15
C VAL A 54 -5.51 -11.84 -13.76
N GLU A 55 -5.64 -10.93 -12.79
CA GLU A 55 -4.49 -10.42 -12.04
C GLU A 55 -4.71 -10.64 -10.54
N ILE A 56 -3.62 -10.97 -9.83
CA ILE A 56 -3.57 -11.05 -8.37
C ILE A 56 -2.69 -9.91 -7.88
N PHE A 57 -3.13 -9.19 -6.85
CA PHE A 57 -2.40 -8.06 -6.28
C PHE A 57 -2.67 -7.93 -4.79
N PHE A 58 -1.72 -7.34 -4.07
CA PHE A 58 -1.87 -7.05 -2.65
C PHE A 58 -2.39 -5.63 -2.45
N GLN A 59 -3.36 -5.45 -1.56
CA GLN A 59 -3.80 -4.13 -1.12
C GLN A 59 -3.27 -3.85 0.30
N PRO A 60 -2.28 -2.94 0.46
CA PRO A 60 -1.67 -2.67 1.75
C PRO A 60 -2.67 -2.14 2.81
N GLN A 61 -3.64 -1.32 2.38
CA GLN A 61 -4.65 -0.75 3.28
C GLN A 61 -5.59 -1.83 3.86
N ALA A 62 -5.92 -2.84 3.06
CA ALA A 62 -6.76 -3.96 3.48
C ALA A 62 -5.95 -5.13 4.06
N GLN A 63 -4.61 -5.08 3.98
CA GLN A 63 -3.70 -6.16 4.34
C GLN A 63 -4.11 -7.52 3.74
N GLN A 64 -4.53 -7.50 2.46
CA GLN A 64 -5.21 -8.62 1.83
C GLN A 64 -4.81 -8.76 0.36
N PHE A 65 -4.74 -10.01 -0.13
CA PHE A 65 -4.60 -10.27 -1.55
C PHE A 65 -5.98 -10.31 -2.22
N PHE A 66 -6.05 -9.71 -3.41
CA PHE A 66 -7.24 -9.69 -4.24
C PHE A 66 -6.95 -10.32 -5.60
N ILE A 67 -7.98 -10.93 -6.17
CA ILE A 67 -8.02 -11.36 -7.56
C ILE A 67 -9.02 -10.52 -8.33
N ARG A 68 -8.63 -10.10 -9.54
CA ARG A 68 -9.49 -9.35 -10.47
C ARG A 68 -9.64 -10.11 -11.78
N ASN A 69 -10.86 -10.17 -12.26
CA ASN A 69 -11.16 -10.67 -13.60
C ASN A 69 -10.81 -9.64 -14.68
N LEU A 70 -10.16 -10.09 -15.76
CA LEU A 70 -9.82 -9.27 -16.92
C LEU A 70 -10.64 -9.66 -18.18
N ARG A 71 -11.60 -10.59 -18.07
CA ARG A 71 -12.34 -11.17 -19.20
C ARG A 71 -13.82 -11.41 -18.92
N GLN A 72 -14.68 -10.76 -19.71
CA GLN A 72 -16.14 -10.92 -19.57
C GLN A 72 -16.66 -12.28 -20.06
N GLN A 73 -16.11 -12.81 -21.15
CA GLN A 73 -16.62 -14.03 -21.80
C GLN A 73 -16.22 -15.31 -21.06
N ASN A 74 -15.09 -15.31 -20.37
CA ASN A 74 -14.55 -16.45 -19.66
C ASN A 74 -14.08 -16.00 -18.27
N PRO A 75 -15.01 -15.66 -17.36
CA PRO A 75 -14.68 -15.21 -16.02
C PRO A 75 -14.14 -16.38 -15.17
N PRO A 76 -13.22 -16.11 -14.23
CA PRO A 76 -12.71 -17.14 -13.34
C PRO A 76 -13.77 -17.54 -12.30
N LEU A 77 -13.65 -18.76 -11.78
CA LEU A 77 -14.39 -19.22 -10.61
C LEU A 77 -13.49 -19.09 -9.37
N VAL A 78 -13.92 -18.35 -8.35
CA VAL A 78 -13.18 -18.20 -7.09
C VAL A 78 -14.06 -18.74 -5.97
N ASP A 79 -13.60 -19.80 -5.30
CA ASP A 79 -14.34 -20.48 -4.23
C ASP A 79 -15.80 -20.83 -4.62
N GLY A 80 -15.99 -21.28 -5.87
CA GLY A 80 -17.31 -21.61 -6.42
C GLY A 80 -18.12 -20.42 -6.95
N THR A 81 -17.63 -19.20 -6.82
CA THR A 81 -18.30 -17.97 -7.28
C THR A 81 -17.70 -17.48 -8.60
N LEU A 82 -18.55 -17.22 -9.61
CA LEU A 82 -18.08 -16.63 -10.87
C LEU A 82 -17.78 -15.15 -10.70
N LEU A 83 -16.51 -14.77 -10.84
CA LEU A 83 -16.07 -13.38 -10.74
C LEU A 83 -16.23 -12.68 -12.09
N LYS A 84 -17.42 -12.18 -12.38
CA LYS A 84 -17.70 -11.46 -13.65
C LYS A 84 -17.05 -10.08 -13.69
N GLN A 85 -17.11 -9.33 -12.59
CA GLN A 85 -16.59 -7.97 -12.47
C GLN A 85 -16.10 -7.69 -11.05
N GLY A 86 -15.20 -6.72 -10.92
CA GLY A 86 -14.64 -6.30 -9.64
C GLY A 86 -13.55 -7.23 -9.11
N ASP A 87 -13.31 -7.11 -7.82
CA ASP A 87 -12.21 -7.74 -7.10
C ASP A 87 -12.76 -8.63 -6.00
N LEU A 88 -12.19 -9.83 -5.83
CA LEU A 88 -12.51 -10.69 -4.69
C LEU A 88 -11.28 -10.90 -3.82
N PRO A 89 -11.43 -10.85 -2.49
CA PRO A 89 -10.35 -11.23 -1.60
C PRO A 89 -10.09 -12.72 -1.75
N VAL A 90 -8.82 -13.11 -1.71
CA VAL A 90 -8.39 -14.51 -1.70
C VAL A 90 -7.68 -14.81 -0.39
N ARG A 91 -7.76 -16.05 0.07
CA ARG A 91 -7.19 -16.49 1.36
C ARG A 91 -6.51 -17.83 1.22
N THR A 92 -5.76 -18.24 2.25
CA THR A 92 -5.27 -19.62 2.35
C THR A 92 -6.44 -20.59 2.25
N GLY A 93 -6.30 -21.59 1.39
CA GLY A 93 -7.34 -22.56 1.06
C GLY A 93 -8.25 -22.17 -0.11
N SER A 94 -8.21 -20.92 -0.59
CA SER A 94 -9.03 -20.52 -1.74
C SER A 94 -8.67 -21.30 -3.01
N ARG A 95 -9.69 -21.62 -3.81
CA ARG A 95 -9.59 -22.34 -5.08
C ARG A 95 -10.00 -21.42 -6.22
N ILE A 96 -9.14 -21.29 -7.22
CA ILE A 96 -9.33 -20.42 -8.38
C ILE A 96 -9.33 -21.29 -9.62
N LYS A 97 -10.43 -21.30 -10.37
CA LYS A 97 -10.50 -21.98 -11.68
C LYS A 97 -10.41 -20.98 -12.81
N LEU A 98 -9.42 -21.19 -13.67
CA LEU A 98 -9.24 -20.47 -14.93
C LEU A 98 -9.47 -21.49 -16.04
N GLY A 99 -10.69 -21.52 -16.59
CA GLY A 99 -11.09 -22.62 -17.48
C GLY A 99 -10.94 -23.99 -16.80
N ARG A 100 -10.10 -24.86 -17.36
CA ARG A 100 -9.78 -26.21 -16.82
C ARG A 100 -8.64 -26.22 -15.82
N VAL A 101 -7.89 -25.13 -15.67
CA VAL A 101 -6.81 -25.03 -14.68
C VAL A 101 -7.40 -24.69 -13.32
N GLU A 102 -7.14 -25.53 -12.32
CA GLU A 102 -7.52 -25.28 -10.92
C GLU A 102 -6.25 -24.97 -10.10
N LEU A 103 -6.21 -23.74 -9.58
CA LEU A 103 -5.19 -23.22 -8.69
C LEU A 103 -5.71 -23.27 -7.25
N GLN A 104 -4.83 -23.59 -6.31
CA GLN A 104 -5.10 -23.50 -4.88
C GLN A 104 -4.08 -22.58 -4.21
N ILE A 105 -4.55 -21.71 -3.31
CA ILE A 105 -3.66 -20.96 -2.43
C ILE A 105 -3.35 -21.84 -1.21
N THR A 106 -2.12 -22.34 -1.12
CA THR A 106 -1.74 -23.29 -0.07
C THR A 106 -1.11 -22.61 1.14
N ALA A 107 -0.54 -21.41 0.96
CA ALA A 107 0.00 -20.61 2.04
C ALA A 107 -0.15 -19.11 1.73
N MET A 108 -0.21 -18.30 2.79
CA MET A 108 -0.22 -16.84 2.70
C MET A 108 0.45 -16.27 3.93
N THR A 109 1.39 -15.34 3.72
CA THR A 109 2.09 -14.61 4.77
C THR A 109 1.86 -13.14 4.53
N ILE A 110 1.08 -12.49 5.38
CA ILE A 110 0.85 -11.05 5.29
C ILE A 110 1.81 -10.37 6.25
N THR A 111 2.73 -9.56 5.72
CA THR A 111 3.49 -8.66 6.57
C THR A 111 2.66 -7.38 6.70
N PRO A 112 2.15 -7.03 7.90
CA PRO A 112 1.51 -5.75 8.08
C PRO A 112 2.52 -4.67 7.68
N ALA A 113 2.11 -3.71 6.86
CA ALA A 113 2.89 -2.50 6.68
C ALA A 113 3.17 -1.98 8.09
N ALA A 114 4.45 -1.82 8.43
CA ALA A 114 4.83 -1.17 9.68
C ALA A 114 3.95 0.08 9.75
N THR A 115 3.13 0.19 10.80
CA THR A 115 2.40 1.42 11.05
C THR A 115 3.44 2.52 10.87
N PRO A 116 3.26 3.49 9.94
CA PRO A 116 4.11 4.65 9.95
C PRO A 116 4.15 5.08 11.41
N PRO A 117 5.33 5.36 12.00
CA PRO A 117 5.39 5.80 13.39
C PRO A 117 4.29 6.83 13.51
N THR A 118 3.32 6.56 14.38
CA THR A 118 2.31 7.55 14.71
C THR A 118 3.14 8.68 15.27
N PHE A 119 3.53 9.62 14.39
CA PHE A 119 3.80 10.98 14.80
C PHE A 119 2.53 11.30 15.58
N PRO A 120 2.61 11.50 16.91
CA PRO A 120 1.44 11.88 17.67
C PRO A 120 0.83 13.03 16.87
N LYS A 121 -0.42 12.85 16.42
CA LYS A 121 -1.22 13.98 15.95
C LYS A 121 -0.96 15.05 16.98
N SER A 122 -0.43 16.17 16.53
CA SER A 122 0.01 17.31 17.32
C SER A 122 -1.05 17.68 18.36
N GLY A 123 -1.03 17.00 19.49
CA GLY A 123 -1.20 17.63 20.78
C GLY A 123 -0.04 18.61 20.94
N PRO A 124 -0.25 19.72 21.65
CA PRO A 124 0.73 20.79 21.76
C PRO A 124 2.10 20.20 22.13
N PRO A 125 3.17 20.57 21.41
CA PRO A 125 4.48 19.96 21.59
C PRO A 125 4.96 20.14 23.03
N SER A 126 5.41 19.03 23.60
CA SER A 126 6.14 18.98 24.86
C SER A 126 7.39 19.86 24.81
N THR A 127 7.30 21.04 25.43
CA THR A 127 8.37 21.74 26.19
C THR A 127 9.80 21.68 25.63
N ALA A 128 9.99 22.01 24.36
CA ALA A 128 11.18 22.74 23.93
C ALA A 128 10.69 24.13 23.56
N ALA A 129 10.77 25.07 24.51
CA ALA A 129 10.24 26.42 24.29
C ALA A 129 11.20 27.15 23.34
N TYR A 130 10.90 27.14 22.06
CA TYR A 130 11.46 28.10 21.12
C TYR A 130 10.64 29.38 21.22
N GLY A 131 11.32 30.52 21.07
CA GLY A 131 10.72 31.85 21.08
C GLY A 131 11.09 32.62 19.84
N LEU A 132 10.31 33.65 19.56
CA LEU A 132 10.64 34.65 18.56
C LEU A 132 11.23 35.86 19.28
N GLN A 133 12.50 36.17 18.99
CA GLN A 133 13.16 37.35 19.55
C GLN A 133 12.99 38.53 18.60
N CYS A 134 12.38 39.60 19.10
CA CYS A 134 12.25 40.85 18.37
C CYS A 134 13.65 41.48 18.15
N PRO A 135 14.04 41.83 16.91
CA PRO A 135 15.36 42.40 16.62
C PRO A 135 15.54 43.82 17.19
N GLN A 136 14.45 44.52 17.47
CA GLN A 136 14.48 45.93 17.91
C GLN A 136 14.63 46.06 19.43
N CYS A 137 13.86 45.29 20.20
CA CYS A 137 13.82 45.40 21.67
C CYS A 137 14.26 44.12 22.40
N HIS A 138 14.65 43.07 21.64
CA HIS A 138 15.11 41.78 22.15
C HIS A 138 14.11 41.01 23.01
N HIS A 139 12.84 41.46 23.06
CA HIS A 139 11.76 40.75 23.73
C HIS A 139 11.50 39.40 23.06
N VAL A 140 11.33 38.36 23.87
CA VAL A 140 11.10 36.99 23.40
C VAL A 140 9.62 36.63 23.62
N ALA A 141 8.88 36.43 22.53
CA ALA A 141 7.52 35.90 22.57
C ALA A 141 7.55 34.38 22.39
N ALA A 142 6.55 33.67 22.94
CA ALA A 142 6.39 32.25 22.68
C ALA A 142 6.20 32.01 21.18
N TYR A 143 6.86 30.99 20.63
CA TYR A 143 6.74 30.67 19.21
C TYR A 143 5.32 30.20 18.89
N SER A 144 4.59 30.99 18.09
CA SER A 144 3.30 30.63 17.53
C SER A 144 3.10 31.27 16.15
N ASN A 145 2.28 30.66 15.31
CA ASN A 145 1.99 31.19 13.97
C ASN A 145 1.28 32.56 14.01
N ASP A 146 0.55 32.84 15.08
CA ASP A 146 -0.09 34.13 15.29
C ASP A 146 0.93 35.18 15.72
N ALA A 147 1.91 34.82 16.55
CA ALA A 147 2.98 35.71 16.98
C ALA A 147 3.87 36.18 15.83
N ILE A 148 4.07 35.38 14.78
CA ILE A 148 4.84 35.79 13.58
C ILE A 148 4.12 36.90 12.80
N LYS A 149 2.78 36.90 12.83
CA LYS A 149 1.94 37.81 12.03
C LYS A 149 1.58 39.10 12.76
N GLN A 150 1.90 39.20 14.04
CA GLN A 150 1.59 40.37 14.88
C GLN A 150 2.84 41.23 15.10
N ASP A 151 2.63 42.50 15.40
CA ASP A 151 3.71 43.37 15.83
C ASP A 151 4.10 43.06 17.28
N CYS A 152 5.36 43.27 17.63
CA CYS A 152 5.88 43.01 18.96
C CYS A 152 5.10 43.85 19.98
N PRO A 153 4.50 43.24 21.02
CA PRO A 153 3.63 43.97 21.96
C PRO A 153 4.37 45.02 22.80
N MET A 154 5.71 44.93 22.88
CA MET A 154 6.52 45.84 23.69
C MET A 154 6.99 47.09 22.95
N CYS A 155 7.12 47.04 21.62
CA CYS A 155 7.68 48.15 20.84
C CYS A 155 7.00 48.41 19.49
N GLY A 156 6.02 47.59 19.09
CA GLY A 156 5.29 47.73 17.82
C GLY A 156 6.09 47.32 16.58
N HIS A 157 7.26 46.70 16.72
CA HIS A 157 8.06 46.26 15.56
C HIS A 157 7.57 44.90 15.03
N SER A 158 7.46 44.78 13.71
CA SER A 158 6.95 43.57 13.07
C SER A 158 7.74 42.31 13.44
N MET A 159 7.02 41.24 13.82
CA MET A 159 7.66 39.97 14.18
C MET A 159 7.93 39.06 12.97
N ALA A 160 7.55 39.47 11.76
CA ALA A 160 7.79 38.72 10.53
C ALA A 160 9.29 38.49 10.23
N THR A 161 10.17 39.34 10.77
CA THR A 161 11.64 39.26 10.61
C THR A 161 12.36 38.78 11.86
N SER A 162 11.64 38.26 12.85
CA SER A 162 12.23 37.85 14.13
C SER A 162 13.06 36.57 14.02
N ASN A 163 14.17 36.52 14.77
CA ASN A 163 14.98 35.31 14.88
C ASN A 163 14.32 34.31 15.83
N THR A 164 14.32 33.03 15.47
CA THR A 164 13.92 31.95 16.39
C THR A 164 15.06 31.65 17.35
N VAL A 165 14.80 31.79 18.64
CA VAL A 165 15.76 31.50 19.72
C VAL A 165 15.29 30.34 20.57
N PHE A 166 16.24 29.60 21.12
CA PHE A 166 15.96 28.54 22.07
C PHE A 166 15.84 29.14 23.48
N ILE A 167 14.69 29.01 24.13
CA ILE A 167 14.44 29.51 25.50
C ILE A 167 14.78 28.44 26.55
N GLY A 168 15.02 27.18 26.15
CA GLY A 168 15.24 26.07 27.08
C GLY A 168 13.95 25.57 27.74
N LYS A 169 14.08 24.53 28.58
CA LYS A 169 12.99 24.12 29.48
C LYS A 169 12.97 25.07 30.69
N PRO A 170 11.80 25.38 31.28
CA PRO A 170 11.75 26.04 32.58
C PRO A 170 12.47 25.21 33.64
#